data_AF-X1KQI8-F1
#
_entry.id   AF-X1KQI8-F1
#
_cell.length_a   1.000
_cell.length_b   1.000
_cell.length_c   1.000
_cell.angle_alpha   90.00
_cell.angle_beta   90.00
_cell.angle_gamma   90.00
#
_symmetry.space_group_name_H-M   'P 1'
#
loop_
_entity.id
_entity.type
_entity.pdbx_description
1 polymer ?
#
loop_
_entity_poly.entity_id
_entity_poly.type
_entity_poly.pdbx_seq_one_letter_code
_entity_poly.pdbx_strand_id
1 'polypeptide(L)'
;CCCLWRVSSILAPKIGSKIKKMPGVVVQVSDKCVGCGTCLRDICFVNAISLKGNHAVISKECRGCGRCVNICPQNAIELHIDDEKYIEKSILELDNIVDVA
;
A
#
# COMPACT_ATOMS: atom_id res chain seq x y z
N CYS A 1 28.12 -17.65 -7.17
CA CYS A 1 26.73 -17.14 -7.32
C CYS A 1 25.82 -17.53 -6.16
N CYS A 2 26.06 -16.99 -4.95
CA CYS A 2 25.14 -17.06 -3.80
C CYS A 2 24.84 -15.66 -3.20
N CYS A 3 25.52 -14.60 -3.68
CA CYS A 3 25.41 -13.26 -3.12
C CYS A 3 24.14 -12.49 -3.55
N LEU A 4 23.49 -12.89 -4.65
CA LEU A 4 22.27 -12.25 -5.17
C LEU A 4 20.98 -12.78 -4.54
N TRP A 5 20.98 -14.00 -4.01
CA TRP A 5 19.75 -14.62 -3.50
C TRP A 5 19.32 -14.09 -2.11
N ARG A 6 20.26 -13.47 -1.39
CA ARG A 6 20.05 -12.97 -0.02
C ARG A 6 19.63 -11.49 0.04
N VAL A 7 19.77 -10.74 -1.06
CA VAL A 7 19.30 -9.34 -1.20
C VAL A 7 17.79 -9.28 -1.47
N SER A 8 17.25 -10.37 -2.02
CA SER A 8 15.98 -10.40 -2.74
C SER A 8 14.75 -10.72 -1.90
N SER A 9 14.88 -11.32 -0.72
CA SER A 9 13.72 -11.87 -0.01
C SER A 9 12.97 -10.87 0.86
N ILE A 10 13.62 -9.80 1.34
CA ILE A 10 12.98 -8.76 2.14
C ILE A 10 13.78 -7.48 1.87
N LEU A 11 13.24 -6.58 1.05
CA LEU A 11 13.73 -5.21 0.91
C LEU A 11 14.20 -4.72 2.28
N ALA A 12 15.47 -4.33 2.42
CA ALA A 12 15.92 -3.71 3.66
C ALA A 12 14.91 -2.60 4.04
N PRO A 13 14.52 -2.44 5.32
CA PRO A 13 13.53 -1.43 5.72
C PRO A 13 13.87 -0.01 5.24
N LYS A 14 15.17 0.25 4.98
CA LYS A 14 15.71 1.47 4.37
C LYS A 14 15.29 1.72 2.90
N ILE A 15 14.89 0.69 2.15
CA ILE A 15 14.35 0.82 0.79
C ILE A 15 12.83 0.98 0.86
N GLY A 16 12.15 0.23 1.74
CA GLY A 16 10.71 0.38 1.96
C GLY A 16 10.29 1.79 2.42
N SER A 17 11.17 2.48 3.15
CA SER A 17 10.98 3.90 3.52
C SER A 17 11.10 4.87 2.32
N LYS A 18 11.88 4.51 1.29
CA LYS A 18 12.05 5.29 0.05
C LYS A 18 10.97 5.03 -1.00
N ILE A 19 10.26 3.91 -0.91
CA ILE A 19 9.05 3.67 -1.74
C ILE A 19 7.98 4.64 -1.28
N LYS A 20 7.76 5.71 -2.04
CA LYS A 20 6.69 6.67 -1.75
C LYS A 20 5.34 6.04 -2.09
N LYS A 21 4.33 6.38 -1.28
CA LYS A 21 2.93 6.07 -1.59
C LYS A 21 2.58 6.77 -2.90
N MET A 22 1.91 6.06 -3.81
CA MET A 22 1.38 6.68 -5.01
C MET A 22 0.36 7.76 -4.59
N PRO A 23 0.48 9.02 -5.09
CA PRO A 23 -0.47 10.06 -4.76
C PRO A 23 -1.89 9.65 -5.20
N GLY A 24 -2.92 10.18 -4.53
CA GLY A 24 -4.33 9.90 -4.85
C GLY A 24 -4.86 8.53 -4.41
N VAL A 25 -4.02 7.55 -4.11
CA VAL A 25 -4.46 6.23 -3.62
C VAL A 25 -4.85 6.30 -2.15
N VAL A 26 -6.06 5.87 -1.81
CA VAL A 26 -6.53 5.75 -0.43
C VAL A 26 -6.97 4.33 -0.15
N VAL A 27 -6.63 3.86 1.05
CA VAL A 27 -7.05 2.54 1.55
C VAL A 27 -7.88 2.81 2.79
N GLN A 28 -9.13 2.38 2.77
CA GLN A 28 -10.10 2.61 3.83
C GLN A 28 -10.60 1.28 4.39
N VAL A 29 -10.91 1.28 5.68
CA VAL A 29 -11.53 0.16 6.36
C VAL A 29 -12.98 0.54 6.66
N SER A 30 -13.92 -0.30 6.23
CA SER A 30 -15.36 -0.16 6.47
C SER A 30 -15.80 -0.86 7.76
N ASP A 31 -17.04 -0.58 8.17
CA ASP A 31 -17.66 -1.16 9.38
C ASP A 31 -17.85 -2.69 9.31
N LYS A 32 -17.61 -3.31 8.16
CA LYS A 32 -17.56 -4.77 8.01
C LYS A 32 -16.33 -5.39 8.71
N CYS A 33 -15.41 -4.58 9.22
CA CYS A 33 -14.21 -5.05 9.90
C CYS A 33 -14.56 -5.67 11.26
N VAL A 34 -14.25 -6.95 11.42
CA VAL A 34 -14.46 -7.69 12.68
C VAL A 34 -13.18 -7.83 13.52
N GLY A 35 -12.09 -7.16 13.14
CA GLY A 35 -10.85 -7.19 13.91
C GLY A 35 -10.07 -8.51 13.87
N CYS A 36 -10.31 -9.38 12.87
CA CYS A 36 -9.67 -10.71 12.77
C CYS A 36 -8.13 -10.71 12.63
N GLY A 37 -7.54 -9.56 12.33
CA GLY A 37 -6.10 -9.36 12.26
C GLY A 37 -5.37 -10.04 11.08
N THR A 38 -6.09 -10.64 10.13
CA THR A 38 -5.47 -11.29 8.94
C THR A 38 -4.61 -10.31 8.13
N CYS A 39 -5.03 -9.05 8.03
CA CYS A 39 -4.27 -8.01 7.31
C CYS A 39 -2.97 -7.56 8.00
N LEU A 40 -2.71 -7.98 9.25
CA LEU A 40 -1.48 -7.66 9.99
C LEU A 40 -0.39 -8.74 9.85
N ARG A 41 -0.77 -10.00 9.63
CA ARG A 41 0.13 -11.17 9.64
C ARG A 41 1.03 -11.23 8.39
N ASP A 42 2.12 -10.47 8.40
CA ASP A 42 3.14 -10.38 7.35
C ASP A 42 2.65 -9.87 5.98
N ILE A 43 1.41 -9.38 5.91
CA ILE A 43 0.83 -8.82 4.69
C ILE A 43 1.34 -7.41 4.41
N CYS A 44 1.38 -6.59 5.47
CA CYS A 44 1.81 -5.20 5.37
C CYS A 44 3.32 -5.10 5.64
N PHE A 45 4.12 -5.10 4.57
CA PHE A 45 5.59 -5.02 4.66
C PHE A 45 6.12 -3.72 5.30
N VAL A 46 5.27 -2.69 5.47
CA VAL A 46 5.59 -1.43 6.16
C VAL A 46 4.96 -1.32 7.54
N ASN A 47 4.26 -2.35 8.02
CA ASN A 47 3.57 -2.37 9.32
C ASN A 47 2.63 -1.17 9.55
N ALA A 48 1.96 -0.69 8.50
CA ALA A 48 1.05 0.45 8.54
C ALA A 48 -0.39 0.11 8.99
N ILE A 49 -0.64 -1.10 9.47
CA ILE A 49 -1.97 -1.56 9.89
C ILE A 49 -1.90 -1.95 11.36
N SER A 50 -2.80 -1.39 12.17
CA SER A 50 -2.94 -1.66 13.60
C SER A 50 -4.38 -2.03 13.93
N LEU A 51 -4.62 -2.70 15.05
CA LEU A 51 -5.96 -2.95 15.57
C LEU A 51 -6.24 -2.00 16.73
N LYS A 52 -7.38 -1.30 16.69
CA LYS A 52 -7.93 -0.55 17.82
C LYS A 52 -9.27 -1.18 18.18
N GLY A 53 -9.29 -1.94 19.28
CA GLY A 53 -10.43 -2.78 19.62
C GLY A 53 -10.69 -3.83 18.52
N ASN A 54 -11.92 -3.88 18.01
CA ASN A 54 -12.33 -4.79 16.94
C ASN A 54 -12.25 -4.19 15.53
N HIS A 55 -11.50 -3.09 15.34
CA HIS A 55 -11.41 -2.43 14.04
C HIS A 55 -9.96 -2.21 13.60
N ALA A 56 -9.68 -2.50 12.32
CA ALA A 56 -8.37 -2.23 11.73
C ALA A 56 -8.22 -0.74 11.40
N VAL A 57 -7.07 -0.16 11.75
CA VAL A 57 -6.75 1.25 11.51
C VAL A 57 -5.48 1.32 10.67
N ILE A 58 -5.58 2.03 9.55
CA ILE A 58 -4.51 2.21 8.59
C ILE A 58 -3.82 3.55 8.87
N SER A 59 -2.50 3.52 9.03
CA SER A 59 -1.69 4.69 9.33
C SER A 59 -1.20 5.40 8.06
N LYS A 60 -0.58 6.57 8.21
CA LYS A 60 -0.11 7.40 7.07
C LYS A 60 1.07 6.76 6.32
N GLU A 61 1.74 5.80 6.94
CA GLU A 61 2.82 4.99 6.40
C GLU A 61 2.34 3.99 5.34
N CYS A 62 1.03 3.82 5.19
CA CYS A 62 0.44 2.98 4.17
C CYS A 62 0.91 3.37 2.76
N ARG A 63 1.44 2.39 2.02
CA ARG A 63 1.93 2.58 0.65
C ARG A 63 0.88 2.40 -0.43
N GLY A 64 -0.35 2.00 -0.06
CA GLY A 64 -1.43 1.78 -1.02
C GLY A 64 -1.25 0.55 -1.92
N CYS A 65 -0.53 -0.48 -1.46
CA CYS A 65 -0.21 -1.66 -2.29
C CYS A 65 -1.37 -2.65 -2.52
N GLY A 66 -2.50 -2.49 -1.83
CA GLY A 66 -3.69 -3.34 -2.00
C GLY A 66 -3.62 -4.77 -1.44
N ARG A 67 -2.47 -5.25 -0.93
CA ARG A 67 -2.36 -6.63 -0.41
C ARG A 67 -3.36 -6.97 0.70
N CYS A 68 -3.65 -5.99 1.56
CA CYS A 68 -4.62 -6.15 2.65
C CYS A 68 -6.08 -6.25 2.16
N VAL A 69 -6.40 -5.68 1.01
CA VAL A 69 -7.73 -5.78 0.37
C VAL A 69 -7.97 -7.24 -0.03
N ASN A 70 -7.02 -7.82 -0.77
CA ASN A 70 -7.15 -9.18 -1.32
C ASN A 70 -7.27 -10.28 -0.27
N ILE A 71 -6.67 -10.10 0.91
CA ILE A 71 -6.65 -11.12 1.96
C ILE A 71 -7.79 -10.94 2.99
N CYS A 72 -8.55 -9.84 2.92
CA CYS A 72 -9.57 -9.56 3.91
C CYS A 72 -10.76 -10.52 3.74
N PRO A 73 -11.03 -11.44 4.67
CA PRO A 73 -12.12 -12.41 4.50
C PRO A 73 -13.52 -11.76 4.55
N GLN A 74 -13.61 -10.55 5.11
CA GLN A 74 -14.86 -9.79 5.22
C GLN A 74 -15.04 -8.77 4.10
N ASN A 75 -14.07 -8.66 3.17
CA ASN A 75 -14.03 -7.59 2.18
C ASN A 75 -14.23 -6.21 2.82
N ALA A 76 -13.66 -6.02 4.01
CA ALA A 76 -13.84 -4.81 4.81
C ALA A 76 -12.83 -3.71 4.47
N ILE A 77 -11.80 -4.02 3.69
CA ILE A 77 -10.74 -3.08 3.30
C ILE A 77 -10.91 -2.78 1.82
N GLU A 78 -11.02 -1.51 1.47
CA GLU A 78 -11.23 -1.04 0.10
C GLU A 78 -10.10 -0.10 -0.31
N LEU A 79 -9.75 -0.11 -1.60
CA LEU A 79 -8.77 0.77 -2.20
C LEU A 79 -9.45 1.56 -3.30
N HIS A 80 -9.37 2.89 -3.22
CA HIS A 80 -9.93 3.80 -4.21
C HIS A 80 -8.95 4.93 -4.52
N ILE A 81 -9.23 5.65 -5.61
CA ILE A 81 -8.50 6.84 -6.04
C ILE A 81 -9.45 8.02 -5.85
N ASP A 82 -9.10 8.96 -4.98
CA ASP A 82 -10.01 10.06 -4.59
C ASP A 82 -10.03 11.22 -5.57
N ASP A 83 -9.02 11.34 -6.44
CA ASP A 83 -8.84 12.50 -7.31
C ASP A 83 -8.93 12.10 -8.78
N GLU A 84 -10.01 12.53 -9.44
CA GLU A 84 -10.27 12.31 -10.86
C GLU A 84 -9.21 12.97 -11.75
N LYS A 85 -8.62 14.08 -11.29
CA LYS A 85 -7.54 14.82 -11.98
C LYS A 85 -6.17 14.19 -11.76
N TYR A 86 -6.07 13.14 -10.94
CA TYR A 86 -4.80 12.47 -10.66
C TYR A 86 -4.21 11.81 -11.90
N ILE A 87 -5.05 11.21 -12.76
CA ILE A 87 -4.58 10.55 -13.97
C ILE A 87 -3.92 11.59 -14.88
N GLU A 88 -4.59 12.73 -15.12
CA GLU A 88 -4.06 13.83 -15.92
C GLU A 88 -2.74 14.38 -15.34
N LYS A 89 -2.69 14.62 -14.02
CA LYS A 89 -1.48 15.11 -13.37
C LYS A 89 -0.31 14.13 -13.45
N SER A 90 -0.59 12.84 -13.30
CA SER A 90 0.43 11.79 -13.39
C SER A 90 0.98 11.65 -14.81
N ILE A 91 0.12 11.79 -15.83
CA ILE A 91 0.54 11.80 -17.24
C ILE A 91 1.46 12.99 -17.49
N LEU A 92 1.07 14.20 -17.05
CA LEU A 92 1.90 15.40 -17.19
C LEU A 92 3.27 15.28 -16.51
N GLU A 93 3.34 14.66 -15.32
CA GLU A 93 4.61 14.42 -14.63
C GLU A 93 5.53 13.45 -15.39
N LEU A 94 4.95 12.44 -16.05
CA LEU A 94 5.71 11.47 -16.84
C LEU A 94 6.17 12.03 -18.19
N ASP A 95 5.34 12.82 -18.88
CA ASP A 95 5.67 13.46 -20.16
C ASP A 95 6.95 14.31 -20.09
N ASN A 96 7.26 14.90 -18.93
CA ASN A 96 8.47 15.69 -18.72
C ASN A 96 9.76 14.84 -18.56
N ILE A 97 9.63 13.52 -18.47
CA ILE A 97 10.72 12.58 -18.21
C ILE A 97 10.98 11.67 -19.41
N VAL A 98 9.94 11.39 -20.21
CA VAL A 98 10.07 10.66 -21.47
C VAL A 98 10.18 11.64 -22.63
N ASP A 99 11.38 11.75 -23.22
CA ASP A 99 11.53 12.31 -24.56
C ASP A 99 10.83 11.38 -25.55
N VAL A 100 9.58 11.73 -25.91
CA VAL A 100 8.88 11.12 -27.05
C VAL A 100 9.31 11.88 -28.31
N ALA A 101 10.58 11.76 -28.67
CA ALA A 101 11.16 12.28 -29.91
C ALA A 101 11.59 11.13 -30.83
#